data_AF-A0A7S0ZYE8-F1
#
_entry.id   AF-A0A7S0ZYE8-F1
#
_cell.length_a   1.000
_cell.length_b   1.000
_cell.length_c   1.000
_cell.angle_alpha   90.00
_cell.angle_beta   90.00
_cell.angle_gamma   90.00
#
_symmetry.space_group_name_H-M   'P 1'
#
loop_
_entity.id
_entity.type
_entity.pdbx_description
1 polymer ?
#
loop_
_entity_poly.entity_id
_entity_poly.type
_entity_poly.pdbx_seq_one_letter_code
_entity_poly.pdbx_strand_id
1 'polypeptide(L)'
;KLSLVTRMMFEVEDLAVASPATVSRCGMVFLEQVDIGWRVLVHSWCDRLPARLLEYAPVINELCESTFDCVWELLQRRVKSPVPVNCNWMVSNHLKLLSALFMMEMPLDANVKDLSGKEKDVKVDALFWHALTWSFA
;
A
#
# COMPACT_ATOMS: atom_id res chain seq x y z
N LYS A 1 -0.24 -36.69 -21.45
CA LYS A 1 -0.94 -36.69 -20.14
C LYS A 1 -0.17 -35.77 -19.21
N LEU A 2 -0.83 -34.79 -18.58
CA LEU A 2 -0.21 -34.01 -17.51
C LEU A 2 0.05 -34.93 -16.30
N SER A 3 1.12 -34.67 -15.55
CA SER A 3 1.43 -35.47 -14.36
C SER A 3 0.42 -35.17 -13.24
N LEU A 4 0.19 -36.14 -12.35
CA LEU A 4 -0.76 -35.98 -11.23
C LEU A 4 -0.34 -34.90 -10.21
N VAL A 5 0.90 -34.40 -10.27
CA VAL A 5 1.40 -33.36 -9.37
C VAL A 5 1.40 -31.96 -10.01
N THR A 6 1.09 -31.85 -11.30
CA THR A 6 1.09 -30.57 -12.01
C THR A 6 -0.15 -29.75 -11.65
N ARG A 7 0.04 -28.53 -11.13
CA ARG A 7 -1.03 -27.56 -10.85
C ARG A 7 -0.88 -26.34 -11.75
N MET A 8 -1.98 -25.89 -12.35
CA MET A 8 -2.06 -24.64 -13.11
C MET A 8 -2.98 -23.69 -12.36
N MET A 9 -2.52 -22.46 -12.15
CA MET A 9 -3.26 -21.40 -11.47
C MET A 9 -3.25 -20.17 -12.38
N PHE A 10 -4.37 -19.47 -12.43
CA PHE A 10 -4.53 -18.25 -13.20
C PHE A 10 -5.15 -17.19 -12.27
N GLU A 11 -4.59 -15.99 -12.30
CA GLU A 11 -5.17 -14.81 -11.67
C GLU A 11 -5.78 -13.96 -12.77
N VAL A 12 -7.09 -13.70 -12.67
CA VAL A 12 -7.87 -12.95 -13.66
C VAL A 12 -8.70 -11.91 -12.93
N GLU A 13 -8.88 -10.73 -13.54
CA GLU A 13 -9.67 -9.64 -12.95
C GLU A 13 -11.18 -9.93 -13.03
N ASP A 14 -11.65 -10.38 -14.19
CA ASP A 14 -13.04 -10.78 -14.40
C ASP A 14 -13.16 -12.00 -15.33
N LEU A 15 -14.34 -12.62 -15.31
CA LEU A 15 -14.72 -13.74 -16.19
C LEU A 15 -15.83 -13.34 -17.18
N ALA A 16 -16.02 -12.05 -17.46
CA ALA A 16 -17.17 -11.53 -18.19
C ALA A 16 -17.27 -12.08 -19.62
N VAL A 17 -16.15 -12.44 -20.23
CA VAL A 17 -16.06 -12.98 -21.59
C VAL A 17 -15.91 -14.51 -21.65
N ALA A 18 -15.90 -15.18 -20.50
CA ALA A 18 -15.73 -16.63 -20.43
C ALA A 18 -17.07 -17.36 -20.62
N SER A 19 -17.09 -18.39 -21.46
CA SER A 19 -18.28 -19.25 -21.55
C SER A 19 -18.39 -20.16 -20.32
N PRO A 20 -19.60 -20.41 -19.77
CA PRO A 20 -19.79 -21.32 -18.64
C PRO A 20 -19.20 -22.71 -18.89
N ALA A 21 -19.22 -23.18 -20.15
CA ALA A 21 -18.65 -24.46 -20.55
C ALA A 21 -17.13 -24.50 -20.36
N THR A 22 -16.42 -23.41 -20.67
CA THR A 22 -14.95 -23.32 -20.59
C THR A 22 -14.45 -23.38 -19.16
N VAL A 23 -15.16 -22.71 -18.24
CA VAL A 23 -14.71 -22.54 -16.85
C VAL A 23 -15.29 -23.59 -15.89
N SER A 24 -16.28 -24.37 -16.33
CA SER A 24 -16.90 -25.46 -15.54
C SER A 24 -15.94 -26.57 -15.08
N ARG A 25 -14.77 -26.68 -15.73
CA ARG A 25 -13.77 -27.72 -15.47
C ARG A 25 -12.65 -27.28 -14.53
N CYS A 26 -12.67 -26.03 -14.09
CA CYS A 26 -11.67 -25.43 -13.21
C CYS A 26 -12.26 -25.18 -11.82
N GLY A 27 -11.45 -25.36 -10.77
CA GLY A 27 -11.78 -24.84 -9.45
C GLY A 27 -11.64 -23.32 -9.44
N MET A 28 -12.68 -22.61 -9.00
CA MET A 28 -12.67 -21.15 -8.87
C MET A 28 -12.53 -20.77 -7.40
N VAL A 29 -11.62 -19.85 -7.12
CA VAL A 29 -11.50 -19.20 -5.81
C VAL A 29 -11.81 -17.73 -6.02
N PHE A 30 -12.90 -17.25 -5.42
CA PHE A 30 -13.28 -15.85 -5.47
C PHE A 30 -12.58 -15.11 -4.33
N LEU A 31 -11.88 -14.03 -4.68
CA LEU A 31 -11.23 -13.13 -3.74
C LEU A 31 -11.91 -11.76 -3.86
N GLU A 32 -12.57 -11.31 -2.81
CA GLU A 32 -13.12 -9.96 -2.79
C GLU A 32 -12.02 -8.98 -2.33
N GLN A 33 -11.73 -7.96 -3.14
CA GLN A 33 -10.71 -6.96 -2.79
C GLN A 33 -11.06 -6.17 -1.52
N VAL A 34 -12.34 -6.16 -1.13
CA VAL A 34 -12.82 -5.54 0.12
C VAL A 34 -12.26 -6.29 1.35
N ASP A 35 -12.01 -7.59 1.25
CA ASP A 35 -11.48 -8.39 2.36
C ASP A 35 -9.99 -8.11 2.63
N ILE A 36 -9.25 -7.71 1.60
CA ILE A 36 -7.82 -7.35 1.71
C ILE A 36 -7.72 -5.82 1.85
N GLY A 37 -7.99 -5.33 3.05
CA GLY A 37 -7.90 -3.90 3.36
C GLY A 37 -6.46 -3.35 3.27
N TRP A 38 -6.36 -2.02 3.22
CA TRP A 38 -5.10 -1.29 3.08
C TRP A 38 -4.09 -1.58 4.21
N ARG A 39 -4.57 -2.01 5.38
CA ARG A 39 -3.75 -2.32 6.56
C ARG A 39 -2.70 -3.40 6.29
N VAL A 40 -3.05 -4.41 5.49
CA VAL A 40 -2.12 -5.47 5.09
C VAL A 40 -0.98 -4.90 4.24
N LEU A 41 -1.27 -3.90 3.40
CA LEU A 41 -0.24 -3.23 2.61
C LEU A 41 0.73 -2.45 3.50
N VAL A 42 0.22 -1.72 4.49
CA VAL A 42 1.03 -0.95 5.44
C VAL A 42 1.90 -1.88 6.28
N HIS A 43 1.32 -2.93 6.87
CA HIS A 43 2.08 -3.90 7.66
C HIS A 43 3.20 -4.53 6.82
N SER A 44 2.86 -5.02 5.63
CA SER A 44 3.82 -5.66 4.73
C SER A 44 4.92 -4.69 4.27
N TRP A 45 4.60 -3.41 4.13
CA TRP A 45 5.56 -2.37 3.79
C TRP A 45 6.48 -2.04 4.96
N CYS A 46 5.93 -1.91 6.19
CA CYS A 46 6.70 -1.71 7.42
C CYS A 46 7.72 -2.84 7.64
N ASP A 47 7.32 -4.10 7.41
CA ASP A 47 8.20 -5.27 7.54
C ASP A 47 9.40 -5.25 6.56
N ARG A 48 9.27 -4.51 5.45
CA ARG A 48 10.30 -4.40 4.41
C ARG A 48 11.16 -3.14 4.53
N LEU A 49 10.96 -2.33 5.57
CA LEU A 49 11.75 -1.12 5.77
C LEU A 49 13.23 -1.47 6.04
N PRO A 50 14.19 -0.65 5.56
CA PRO A 50 15.59 -0.77 5.93
C PRO A 50 15.80 -0.67 7.45
N ALA A 51 16.87 -1.28 7.98
CA ALA A 51 17.19 -1.34 9.41
C ALA A 51 17.14 0.03 10.13
N ARG A 52 17.61 1.10 9.47
CA ARG A 52 17.60 2.47 10.02
C ARG A 52 16.20 3.07 10.11
N LEU A 53 15.27 2.60 9.29
CA LEU A 53 13.90 3.13 9.23
C LEU A 53 12.89 2.27 10.03
N LEU A 54 13.28 1.06 10.42
CA LEU A 54 12.46 0.16 11.23
C LEU A 54 12.04 0.77 12.57
N GLU A 55 12.84 1.67 13.14
CA GLU A 55 12.47 2.40 14.37
C GLU A 55 11.23 3.29 14.19
N TYR A 56 10.95 3.76 12.98
CA TYR A 56 9.80 4.62 12.68
C TYR A 56 8.56 3.83 12.25
N ALA A 57 8.67 2.52 12.01
CA ALA A 57 7.56 1.69 11.56
C ALA A 57 6.31 1.79 12.47
N PRO A 58 6.43 1.79 13.82
CA PRO A 58 5.26 1.95 14.69
C PRO A 58 4.56 3.31 14.53
N VAL A 59 5.35 4.39 14.45
CA VAL A 59 4.85 5.76 14.29
C VAL A 59 4.13 5.91 12.95
N ILE A 60 4.74 5.42 11.86
CA ILE A 60 4.13 5.46 10.53
C ILE A 60 2.84 4.65 10.49
N ASN A 61 2.82 3.47 11.15
CA ASN A 61 1.61 2.65 11.22
C ASN A 61 0.46 3.39 11.94
N GLU A 62 0.76 4.07 13.06
CA GLU A 62 -0.23 4.89 13.79
C GLU A 62 -0.75 6.07 12.95
N LEU A 63 0.13 6.75 12.21
CA LEU A 63 -0.25 7.82 11.28
C LEU A 63 -1.17 7.30 10.17
N CYS A 64 -0.87 6.13 9.60
CA CYS A 64 -1.72 5.50 8.59
C CYS A 64 -3.11 5.15 9.16
N GLU A 65 -3.17 4.51 10.34
CA GLU A 65 -4.42 4.13 11.03
C GLU A 65 -5.31 5.31 11.37
N SER A 66 -4.72 6.41 11.84
CA SER A 66 -5.48 7.61 12.19
C SER A 66 -5.96 8.41 10.96
N THR A 67 -5.30 8.25 9.81
CA THR A 67 -5.48 9.15 8.67
C THR A 67 -6.23 8.52 7.49
N PHE A 68 -5.87 7.30 7.06
CA PHE A 68 -6.32 6.79 5.76
C PHE A 68 -7.82 6.54 5.67
N ASP A 69 -8.46 6.00 6.70
CA ASP A 69 -9.91 5.78 6.69
C ASP A 69 -10.67 7.10 6.60
N CYS A 70 -10.22 8.13 7.35
CA CYS A 70 -10.80 9.47 7.32
C CYS A 70 -10.64 10.15 5.95
N VAL A 71 -9.44 10.07 5.35
CA VAL A 71 -9.16 10.64 4.03
C VAL A 71 -9.97 9.90 2.96
N TRP A 72 -10.04 8.59 3.03
CA TRP A 72 -10.81 7.77 2.09
C TRP A 72 -12.30 8.10 2.13
N GLU A 73 -12.89 8.21 3.34
CA GLU A 73 -14.28 8.61 3.50
C GLU A 73 -14.54 10.01 2.93
N LEU A 74 -13.65 10.96 3.18
CA LEU A 74 -13.74 12.32 2.64
C LEU A 74 -13.71 12.31 1.11
N LEU A 75 -12.80 11.56 0.49
CA LEU A 75 -12.69 11.46 -0.96
C LEU A 75 -13.95 10.87 -1.57
N GLN A 76 -14.45 9.75 -1.02
CA GLN A 76 -15.67 9.10 -1.53
C GLN A 76 -16.90 10.01 -1.44
N ARG A 77 -17.01 10.82 -0.38
CA ARG A 77 -18.20 11.65 -0.13
C ARG A 77 -18.14 13.04 -0.77
N ARG A 78 -16.95 13.63 -0.87
CA ARG A 78 -16.78 15.06 -1.21
C ARG A 78 -16.07 15.30 -2.53
N VAL A 79 -15.33 14.32 -3.06
CA VAL A 79 -14.52 14.50 -4.27
C VAL A 79 -15.11 13.67 -5.41
N LYS A 80 -15.34 14.33 -6.55
CA LYS A 80 -15.70 13.64 -7.79
C LYS A 80 -14.43 13.26 -8.53
N SER A 81 -14.02 12.00 -8.40
CA SER A 81 -12.88 11.49 -9.16
C SER A 81 -13.24 11.35 -10.65
N PRO A 82 -12.39 11.79 -11.59
CA PRO A 82 -12.61 11.58 -13.02
C PRO A 82 -12.47 10.10 -13.43
N VAL A 83 -11.84 9.28 -12.59
CA VAL A 83 -11.61 7.86 -12.80
C VAL A 83 -12.02 7.05 -11.57
N PRO A 84 -12.42 5.77 -11.72
CA PRO A 84 -12.62 4.89 -10.58
C PRO A 84 -11.34 4.79 -9.75
N VAL A 85 -11.42 5.06 -8.45
CA VAL A 85 -10.30 4.96 -7.51
C VAL A 85 -10.59 3.87 -6.48
N ASN A 86 -9.54 3.18 -6.05
CA ASN A 86 -9.58 2.14 -5.02
C ASN A 86 -8.67 2.57 -3.85
N CYS A 87 -9.13 2.41 -2.61
CA CYS A 87 -8.38 2.74 -1.40
C CYS A 87 -6.98 2.11 -1.38
N ASN A 88 -6.87 0.83 -1.72
CA ASN A 88 -5.60 0.11 -1.77
C ASN A 88 -4.64 0.69 -2.79
N TRP A 89 -5.15 1.18 -3.92
CA TRP A 89 -4.31 1.84 -4.92
C TRP A 89 -3.75 3.16 -4.40
N MET A 90 -4.59 3.97 -3.76
CA MET A 90 -4.18 5.26 -3.18
C MET A 90 -3.15 5.06 -2.06
N VAL A 91 -3.38 4.11 -1.15
CA VAL A 91 -2.43 3.76 -0.09
C VAL A 91 -1.14 3.19 -0.69
N SER A 92 -1.21 2.33 -1.70
CA SER A 92 0.00 1.85 -2.39
C SER A 92 0.81 2.99 -3.00
N ASN A 93 0.15 3.99 -3.60
CA ASN A 93 0.80 5.17 -4.13
C ASN A 93 1.48 6.00 -3.02
N HIS A 94 0.77 6.23 -1.92
CA HIS A 94 1.31 6.91 -0.74
C HIS A 94 2.57 6.23 -0.22
N LEU A 95 2.54 4.91 0.02
CA LEU A 95 3.68 4.16 0.56
C LEU A 95 4.89 4.19 -0.39
N LYS A 96 4.67 4.12 -1.70
CA LYS A 96 5.74 4.26 -2.71
C LYS A 96 6.38 5.64 -2.67
N LEU A 97 5.56 6.70 -2.63
CA LEU A 97 6.05 8.07 -2.56
C LEU A 97 6.79 8.33 -1.25
N LEU A 98 6.24 7.88 -0.11
CA LEU A 98 6.88 7.99 1.20
C LEU A 98 8.24 7.27 1.22
N SER A 99 8.32 6.07 0.62
CA SER A 99 9.59 5.35 0.48
C SER A 99 10.63 6.15 -0.29
N ALA A 100 10.22 6.75 -1.41
CA ALA A 100 11.10 7.57 -2.23
C ALA A 100 11.59 8.80 -1.46
N LEU A 101 10.69 9.47 -0.74
CA LEU A 101 11.03 10.61 0.11
C LEU A 101 12.01 10.24 1.22
N PHE A 102 11.80 9.11 1.90
CA PHE A 102 12.76 8.64 2.91
C PHE A 102 14.13 8.33 2.32
N MET A 103 14.20 7.72 1.13
CA MET A 103 15.49 7.48 0.46
C MET A 103 16.23 8.78 0.12
N MET A 104 15.51 9.85 -0.23
CA MET A 104 16.12 11.14 -0.57
C MET A 104 16.52 11.96 0.66
N GLU A 105 15.66 11.99 1.67
CA GLU A 105 15.75 12.92 2.79
C GLU A 105 16.37 12.33 4.06
N MET A 106 16.40 11.00 4.16
CA MET A 106 17.01 10.25 5.25
C MET A 106 17.93 9.16 4.68
N PRO A 107 19.01 9.54 3.97
CA PRO A 107 19.91 8.59 3.34
C PRO A 107 20.50 7.64 4.39
N LEU A 108 20.62 6.36 4.02
CA LEU A 108 21.07 5.29 4.92
C LEU A 108 22.57 5.36 5.24
N ASP A 109 23.30 6.32 4.68
CA ASP A 109 24.75 6.46 4.83
C ASP A 109 25.17 6.80 6.27
N ALA A 110 26.16 6.06 6.76
CA ALA A 110 26.69 6.18 8.12
C ALA A 110 27.46 7.49 8.39
N ASN A 111 27.82 8.24 7.33
CA ASN A 111 28.60 9.48 7.44
C ASN A 111 27.75 10.75 7.64
N VAL A 112 26.43 10.63 7.60
CA VAL A 112 25.52 11.76 7.81
C VAL A 112 25.29 11.93 9.32
N LYS A 113 25.53 13.15 9.84
CA LYS A 113 25.23 13.49 11.23
C LYS A 113 23.78 13.09 11.53
N ASP A 114 23.63 12.21 12.50
CA ASP A 114 22.33 11.73 12.90
C ASP A 114 21.56 12.89 13.56
N LEU A 115 20.35 13.16 13.05
CA LEU A 115 19.47 14.20 13.57
C LEU A 115 19.10 13.91 15.03
N SER A 116 18.80 14.95 15.83
CA SER A 116 18.25 14.76 17.17
C SER A 116 16.93 14.00 17.10
N GLY A 117 16.59 13.21 18.13
CA GLY A 117 15.35 12.41 18.16
C GLY A 117 14.10 13.24 17.84
N LYS A 118 13.97 14.44 18.43
CA LYS A 118 12.85 15.36 18.14
C LYS A 118 12.82 15.88 16.71
N GLU A 119 13.99 16.09 16.10
CA GLU A 119 14.08 16.57 14.71
C GLU A 119 13.73 15.46 13.72
N LYS A 120 14.04 14.20 14.07
CA LYS A 120 13.67 13.02 13.30
C LYS A 120 12.16 12.84 13.26
N ASP A 121 11.49 12.92 14.41
CA ASP A 121 10.03 12.76 14.50
C ASP A 121 9.30 13.81 13.65
N VAL A 122 9.68 15.09 13.80
CA VAL A 122 9.12 16.19 13.00
C VAL A 122 9.36 15.97 11.51
N LYS A 123 10.51 15.42 11.13
CA LYS A 123 10.83 15.14 9.73
C LYS A 123 9.98 14.00 9.18
N VAL A 124 9.79 12.91 9.94
CA VAL A 124 8.91 11.80 9.55
C VAL A 124 7.48 12.27 9.34
N ASP A 125 6.93 13.06 10.26
CA ASP A 125 5.61 13.65 10.13
C ASP A 125 5.49 14.51 8.87
N ALA A 126 6.45 15.42 8.65
CA ALA A 126 6.44 16.30 7.49
C ALA A 126 6.47 15.52 6.17
N LEU A 127 7.28 14.46 6.07
CA LEU A 127 7.36 13.61 4.88
C LEU A 127 6.08 12.80 4.68
N PHE A 128 5.46 12.31 5.75
CA PHE A 128 4.17 11.62 5.69
C PHE A 128 3.07 12.53 5.12
N TRP A 129 2.91 13.74 5.66
CA TRP A 129 1.90 14.68 5.17
C TRP A 129 2.16 15.17 3.74
N HIS A 130 3.43 15.31 3.37
CA HIS A 130 3.81 15.61 1.99
C HIS A 130 3.41 14.47 1.05
N ALA A 131 3.76 13.23 1.40
CA ALA A 131 3.38 12.05 0.63
C ALA A 131 1.85 11.93 0.52
N LEU A 132 1.11 12.17 1.61
CA LEU A 132 -0.35 12.11 1.64
C LEU A 132 -0.97 13.10 0.66
N THR A 133 -0.52 14.35 0.69
CA THR A 133 -1.04 15.41 -0.18
C THR A 133 -0.89 15.05 -1.66
N TRP A 134 0.26 14.50 -2.05
CA TRP A 134 0.57 14.18 -3.45
C TRP A 134 0.10 12.78 -3.89
N SER A 135 -0.38 11.95 -2.96
CA SER A 135 -0.93 10.63 -3.28
C SER A 135 -2.45 10.61 -3.31
N PHE A 136 -3.12 11.50 -2.56
CA PHE A 136 -4.57 11.58 -2.42
C PHE A 136 -5.24 12.81 -3.07
N ALA A 137 -4.46 13.70 -3.71
CA ALA A 137 -4.96 14.77 -4.57
C ALA A 137 -5.02 14.34 -6.04
#